data_AF-A0A818Q4T8-F1
#
_entry.id   AF-A0A818Q4T8-F1
#
_cell.length_a   1.000
_cell.length_b   1.000
_cell.length_c   1.000
_cell.angle_alpha   90.00
_cell.angle_beta   90.00
_cell.angle_gamma   90.00
#
_symmetry.space_group_name_H-M   'P 1'
#
loop_
_entity.id
_entity.type
_entity.pdbx_description
1 polymer ?
#
loop_
_entity_poly.entity_id
_entity_poly.type
_entity_poly.pdbx_seq_one_letter_code
_entity_poly.pdbx_strand_id
1 'polypeptide(L)'
;MLTWTCTDSGKSGSYSNYYLHRNNFSYCIPELEEEKQQLQALDDKLRPWSEWRRTNASCVQHTGHDIEQVQELYAICEQPFINYCSHKNYRLTNSATTSYFSPMNMLVVTLWHLKHYHSECYIASESNLSQPAVNYLLSTVADILHSCVYPELVSIPANVSISRTPHGLQQYHKLIVDSTFIAIPEPYDSEQRKAYYHAKRSTNYALKVQIACDFHHQIVHVSECFRGSVHDITILRESELLEHPHGRELTDEDKNFNHGINSARAAIENINQRLKAYAILSGVYRGTIDDFHKATKIVQVVRALCNLNLIKHPIHRYTK
;
A
#
# COMPACT_ATOMS: atom_id res chain seq x y z
N MET A 1 35.08 7.95 30.76
CA MET A 1 33.79 8.54 31.18
C MET A 1 33.70 9.90 30.54
N LEU A 2 32.74 10.10 29.63
CA LEU A 2 32.55 11.39 28.98
C LEU A 2 31.86 12.34 29.96
N THR A 3 32.31 13.59 30.00
CA THR A 3 31.74 14.68 30.80
C THR A 3 31.32 15.80 29.86
N TRP A 4 30.20 16.45 30.12
CA TRP A 4 29.78 17.64 29.38
C TRP A 4 29.99 18.90 30.21
N THR A 5 30.11 20.05 29.54
CA THR A 5 30.10 21.38 30.17
C THR A 5 29.25 22.32 29.33
N CYS A 6 28.25 22.97 29.93
CA CYS A 6 27.44 23.97 29.24
C CYS A 6 28.21 25.29 29.14
N THR A 7 28.33 25.83 27.93
CA THR A 7 29.08 27.07 27.66
C THR A 7 28.44 28.32 28.23
N ASP A 8 27.12 28.34 28.38
CA ASP A 8 26.40 29.53 28.87
C ASP A 8 26.29 29.57 30.40
N SER A 9 26.27 28.41 31.05
CA SER A 9 26.11 28.31 32.52
C SER A 9 27.35 27.81 33.26
N GLY A 10 28.39 27.35 32.55
CA GLY A 10 29.64 26.85 33.10
C GLY A 10 29.52 25.53 33.89
N LYS A 11 28.33 24.92 33.97
CA LYS A 11 28.10 23.69 34.73
C LYS A 11 28.55 22.47 33.95
N SER A 12 29.16 21.51 34.65
CA SER A 12 29.64 20.26 34.08
C SER A 12 29.18 19.03 34.87
N GLY A 13 29.04 17.89 34.17
CA GLY A 13 28.54 16.64 34.75
C GLY A 13 28.87 15.39 33.94
N SER A 14 28.66 14.22 34.55
CA SER A 14 28.81 12.90 33.91
C SER A 14 27.59 12.55 33.07
N TYR A 15 27.80 12.03 31.85
CA TYR A 15 26.72 11.60 30.94
C TYR A 15 25.84 10.45 31.47
N SER A 16 26.20 9.82 32.59
CA SER A 16 25.39 8.77 33.24
C SER A 16 24.09 9.28 33.87
N ASN A 17 23.89 10.60 33.98
CA ASN A 17 22.76 11.22 34.68
C ASN A 17 21.78 11.96 33.76
N TYR A 18 21.60 11.52 32.51
CA TYR A 18 20.70 12.14 31.53
C TYR A 18 19.21 11.90 31.87
N TYR A 19 18.73 12.54 32.94
CA TYR A 19 17.30 12.74 33.19
C TYR A 19 16.93 14.19 32.83
N LEU A 20 15.90 14.29 31.98
CA LEU A 20 15.16 15.46 31.53
C LEU A 20 15.50 16.82 32.18
N HIS A 21 15.89 17.79 31.36
CA HIS A 21 15.56 19.18 31.60
C HIS A 21 14.54 19.67 30.58
N ARG A 22 13.29 19.77 31.03
CA ARG A 22 12.20 20.53 30.40
C ARG A 22 12.55 22.03 30.43
N ASN A 23 12.27 22.70 29.32
CA ASN A 23 12.17 24.16 29.15
C ASN A 23 13.50 24.90 28.89
N ASN A 24 13.89 25.04 27.63
CA ASN A 24 13.76 26.30 26.90
C ASN A 24 14.38 26.18 25.50
N PHE A 25 13.68 26.80 24.56
CA PHE A 25 14.00 26.85 23.14
C PHE A 25 15.22 27.74 22.88
N SER A 26 16.33 27.14 22.45
CA SER A 26 17.21 27.61 21.36
C SER A 26 18.50 26.77 21.39
N TYR A 27 18.74 25.97 20.36
CA TYR A 27 19.99 25.25 20.20
C TYR A 27 20.62 25.63 18.86
N CYS A 28 21.66 26.47 18.91
CA CYS A 28 22.68 26.50 17.89
C CYS A 28 23.73 25.46 18.30
N ILE A 29 23.78 24.29 17.66
CA ILE A 29 24.82 23.29 17.94
C ILE A 29 25.37 22.67 16.65
N PRO A 30 26.68 22.75 16.39
CA PRO A 30 27.38 22.00 15.34
C PRO A 30 27.29 20.46 15.47
N GLU A 31 26.97 19.94 16.66
CA GLU A 31 26.79 18.51 16.94
C GLU A 31 25.58 17.91 16.21
N LEU A 32 24.59 18.71 15.81
CA LEU A 32 23.50 18.23 14.94
C LEU A 32 24.01 17.82 13.56
N GLU A 33 25.06 18.47 13.04
CA GLU A 33 25.64 18.12 11.74
C GLU A 33 26.51 16.86 11.83
N GLU A 34 27.28 16.67 12.91
CA GLU A 34 28.02 15.43 13.15
C GLU A 34 27.10 14.25 13.46
N GLU A 35 26.05 14.46 14.26
CA GLU A 35 25.05 13.42 14.57
C GLU A 35 24.20 13.08 13.34
N LYS A 36 23.83 14.07 12.51
CA LYS A 36 23.26 13.83 11.17
C LYS A 36 24.22 13.09 10.26
N GLN A 37 25.50 13.44 10.23
CA GLN A 37 26.51 12.74 9.42
C GLN A 37 26.73 11.30 9.90
N GLN A 38 26.68 11.04 11.20
CA GLN A 38 26.77 9.70 11.78
C GLN A 38 25.50 8.88 11.50
N LEU A 39 24.32 9.48 11.62
CA LEU A 39 23.04 8.87 11.24
C LEU A 39 22.97 8.59 9.74
N GLN A 40 23.47 9.51 8.91
CA GLN A 40 23.58 9.36 7.46
C GLN A 40 24.58 8.25 7.08
N ALA A 41 25.74 8.19 7.75
CA ALA A 41 26.71 7.12 7.56
C ALA A 41 26.21 5.75 8.08
N LEU A 42 25.29 5.75 9.05
CA LEU A 42 24.59 4.56 9.53
C LEU A 42 23.49 4.13 8.55
N ASP A 43 22.71 5.07 8.00
CA ASP A 43 21.72 4.86 6.93
C ASP A 43 22.38 4.36 5.63
N ASP A 44 23.58 4.85 5.32
CA ASP A 44 24.38 4.39 4.17
C ASP A 44 25.00 3.00 4.40
N LYS A 45 25.14 2.57 5.67
CA LYS A 45 25.51 1.19 6.04
C LYS A 45 24.29 0.26 6.13
N LEU A 46 23.09 0.82 6.30
CA LEU A 46 21.83 0.10 6.45
C LEU A 46 21.07 0.11 5.13
N ARG A 47 21.39 -0.87 4.29
CA ARG A 47 20.69 -1.17 3.04
C ARG A 47 19.24 -1.57 3.36
N PRO A 48 18.25 -1.28 2.47
CA PRO A 48 18.39 -1.08 1.02
C PRO A 48 18.20 0.37 0.49
N TRP A 49 17.63 1.30 1.24
CA TRP A 49 17.23 2.62 0.70
C TRP A 49 18.40 3.45 0.17
N SER A 50 19.49 3.53 0.93
CA SER A 50 20.70 4.26 0.55
C SER A 50 21.31 3.79 -0.77
N GLU A 51 21.12 2.52 -1.13
CA GLU A 51 21.53 1.94 -2.40
C GLU A 51 20.51 2.22 -3.52
N TRP A 52 19.22 2.04 -3.25
CA TRP A 52 18.18 2.16 -4.28
C TRP A 52 17.85 3.59 -4.66
N ARG A 53 18.04 4.56 -3.76
CA ARG A 53 17.82 6.00 -4.03
C ARG A 53 18.87 6.64 -4.93
N ARG A 54 19.92 5.90 -5.34
CA ARG A 54 21.01 6.45 -6.17
C ARG A 54 20.53 6.97 -7.52
N THR A 55 19.52 6.35 -8.10
CA THR A 55 18.89 6.79 -9.36
C THR A 55 17.39 6.47 -9.36
N ASN A 56 16.59 7.29 -10.06
CA ASN A 56 15.17 7.00 -10.25
C ASN A 56 14.93 5.64 -10.90
N ALA A 57 15.76 5.25 -11.88
CA ALA A 57 15.66 3.95 -12.53
C ALA A 57 15.85 2.79 -11.54
N SER A 58 16.84 2.89 -10.64
CA SER A 58 17.07 1.88 -9.60
C SER A 58 15.90 1.82 -8.62
N CYS A 59 15.41 2.97 -8.16
CA CYS A 59 14.28 3.03 -7.25
C CYS A 59 13.03 2.40 -7.87
N VAL A 60 12.66 2.83 -9.09
CA VAL A 60 11.53 2.28 -9.85
C VAL A 60 11.69 0.79 -10.05
N GLN A 61 12.89 0.30 -10.38
CA GLN A 61 13.15 -1.13 -10.55
C GLN A 61 12.82 -1.93 -9.29
N HIS A 62 13.19 -1.46 -8.10
CA HIS A 62 12.99 -2.18 -6.85
C HIS A 62 11.58 -1.98 -6.28
N THR A 63 11.06 -0.75 -6.24
CA THR A 63 9.82 -0.41 -5.53
C THR A 63 8.61 -0.25 -6.46
N GLY A 64 8.83 0.03 -7.74
CA GLY A 64 7.78 0.41 -8.68
C GLY A 64 7.44 1.89 -8.66
N HIS A 65 8.20 2.67 -7.89
CA HIS A 65 8.03 4.09 -7.66
C HIS A 65 9.36 4.83 -7.80
N ASP A 66 9.31 6.06 -8.30
CA ASP A 66 10.48 6.93 -8.30
C ASP A 66 10.82 7.44 -6.88
N ILE A 67 11.94 8.16 -6.77
CA ILE A 67 12.44 8.61 -5.47
C ILE A 67 11.44 9.56 -4.79
N GLU A 68 10.83 10.48 -5.55
CA GLU A 68 9.88 11.46 -5.02
C GLU A 68 8.60 10.78 -4.53
N GLN A 69 8.09 9.79 -5.26
CA GLN A 69 6.95 8.99 -4.87
C GLN A 69 7.22 8.19 -3.58
N VAL A 70 8.40 7.59 -3.43
CA VAL A 70 8.75 6.88 -2.19
C VAL A 70 8.83 7.85 -1.01
N GLN A 71 9.38 9.05 -1.21
CA GLN A 71 9.43 10.09 -0.18
C GLN A 71 8.04 10.60 0.20
N GLU A 72 7.15 10.78 -0.77
CA GLU A 72 5.74 11.15 -0.55
C GLU A 72 5.00 10.09 0.26
N LEU A 73 5.15 8.81 -0.11
CA LEU A 73 4.60 7.68 0.66
C LEU A 73 5.14 7.64 2.10
N TYR A 74 6.43 7.92 2.27
CA TYR A 74 7.03 8.00 3.59
C TYR A 74 6.45 9.16 4.41
N ALA A 75 6.29 10.34 3.81
CA ALA A 75 5.73 11.51 4.48
C ALA A 75 4.31 11.25 5.00
N ILE A 76 3.46 10.58 4.21
CA ILE A 76 2.09 10.19 4.61
C ILE A 76 2.10 9.31 5.87
N CYS A 77 3.13 8.47 6.03
CA CYS A 77 3.19 7.46 7.10
C CYS A 77 4.26 7.73 8.17
N GLU A 78 4.90 8.90 8.14
CA GLU A 78 6.02 9.25 9.01
C GLU A 78 5.64 9.14 10.50
N GLN A 79 4.49 9.70 10.88
CA GLN A 79 4.01 9.67 12.26
C GLN A 79 3.66 8.24 12.74
N PRO A 80 2.88 7.43 11.99
CA PRO A 80 2.69 6.01 12.29
C PRO A 80 4.01 5.24 12.47
N PHE A 81 5.01 5.49 11.62
CA PHE A 81 6.33 4.87 11.74
C PHE A 81 7.06 5.29 13.01
N ILE A 82 7.11 6.59 13.31
CA ILE A 82 7.73 7.12 14.54
C ILE A 82 7.08 6.51 15.78
N ASN A 83 5.75 6.46 15.82
CA ASN A 83 5.00 5.86 16.92
C ASN A 83 5.35 4.38 17.07
N TYR A 84 5.36 3.62 15.98
CA TYR A 84 5.73 2.21 15.99
C TYR A 84 7.16 1.98 16.54
N CYS A 85 8.11 2.76 16.04
CA CYS A 85 9.51 2.75 16.45
C CYS A 85 9.72 3.15 17.92
N SER A 86 8.87 4.03 18.46
CA SER A 86 8.94 4.53 19.84
C SER A 86 8.31 3.59 20.87
N HIS A 87 7.24 2.86 20.49
CA HIS A 87 6.49 2.01 21.42
C HIS A 87 7.11 0.62 21.63
N LYS A 88 8.13 0.24 20.85
CA LYS A 88 8.78 -1.06 20.96
C LYS A 88 10.27 -0.90 21.23
N ASN A 89 10.77 -1.74 22.15
CA ASN A 89 12.17 -2.18 22.17
C ASN A 89 12.48 -2.99 20.89
N TYR A 90 12.30 -2.39 19.71
CA TYR A 90 12.26 -3.06 18.42
C TYR A 90 13.69 -3.47 18.01
N ARG A 91 14.00 -4.74 18.22
CA ARG A 91 15.25 -5.36 17.80
C ARG A 91 14.92 -6.34 16.68
N LEU A 92 15.22 -5.95 15.44
CA LEU A 92 15.02 -6.81 14.27
C LEU A 92 16.26 -7.65 13.91
N THR A 93 17.41 -7.38 14.54
CA THR A 93 18.67 -8.04 14.18
C THR A 93 19.06 -9.13 15.18
N ASN A 94 19.68 -10.18 14.67
CA ASN A 94 20.23 -11.30 15.44
C ASN A 94 21.67 -11.05 15.95
N SER A 95 22.22 -9.84 15.78
CA SER A 95 23.63 -9.53 16.05
C SER A 95 23.83 -8.78 17.37
N ALA A 96 24.93 -9.07 18.06
CA ALA A 96 25.44 -8.29 19.20
C ALA A 96 25.79 -6.83 18.81
N THR A 97 25.79 -6.49 17.52
CA THR A 97 25.82 -5.12 17.00
C THR A 97 24.40 -4.70 16.59
N THR A 98 23.79 -3.88 17.44
CA THR A 98 22.39 -3.42 17.33
C THR A 98 22.27 -2.40 16.20
N SER A 99 21.81 -2.80 15.01
CA SER A 99 21.48 -1.82 13.97
C SER A 99 19.96 -1.68 13.84
N TYR A 100 19.49 -0.47 14.11
CA TYR A 100 18.09 -0.09 13.92
C TYR A 100 17.73 -0.19 12.44
N PHE A 101 16.72 -0.96 12.05
CA PHE A 101 16.24 -0.95 10.66
C PHE A 101 15.38 0.30 10.48
N SER A 102 15.85 1.28 9.72
CA SER A 102 15.19 2.58 9.64
C SER A 102 13.76 2.47 9.09
N PRO A 103 12.82 3.34 9.50
CA PRO A 103 11.47 3.39 8.94
C PRO A 103 11.42 3.41 7.40
N MET A 104 12.33 4.16 6.78
CA MET A 104 12.45 4.21 5.33
C MET A 104 12.84 2.85 4.74
N ASN A 105 13.81 2.15 5.36
CA ASN A 105 14.17 0.78 4.97
C ASN A 105 12.99 -0.21 5.14
N MET A 106 12.20 -0.07 6.20
CA MET A 106 10.97 -0.85 6.40
C MET A 106 9.98 -0.63 5.25
N LEU A 107 9.76 0.62 4.86
CA LEU A 107 8.90 0.98 3.73
C LEU A 107 9.41 0.34 2.43
N VAL A 108 10.66 0.59 2.05
CA VAL A 108 11.16 0.17 0.72
C VAL A 108 11.29 -1.35 0.60
N VAL A 109 11.65 -2.06 1.68
CA VAL A 109 11.61 -3.54 1.68
C VAL A 109 10.20 -4.05 1.46
N THR A 110 9.21 -3.40 2.06
CA THR A 110 7.80 -3.78 1.86
C THR A 110 7.35 -3.50 0.43
N LEU A 111 7.69 -2.33 -0.14
CA LEU A 111 7.39 -2.03 -1.54
C LEU A 111 8.07 -3.03 -2.49
N TRP A 112 9.31 -3.40 -2.21
CA TRP A 112 10.06 -4.41 -2.95
C TRP A 112 9.39 -5.79 -2.88
N HIS A 113 8.89 -6.19 -1.70
CA HIS A 113 8.08 -7.39 -1.53
C HIS A 113 6.78 -7.32 -2.34
N LEU A 114 6.02 -6.22 -2.28
CA LEU A 114 4.76 -6.10 -3.03
C LEU A 114 5.00 -6.16 -4.54
N LYS A 115 6.09 -5.52 -5.02
CA LYS A 115 6.42 -5.47 -6.44
C LYS A 115 6.88 -6.83 -6.98
N HIS A 116 7.88 -7.44 -6.37
CA HIS A 116 8.54 -8.64 -6.92
C HIS A 116 8.06 -9.93 -6.30
N TYR A 117 7.35 -9.84 -5.18
CA TYR A 117 6.80 -10.96 -4.44
C TYR A 117 7.84 -12.03 -4.12
N HIS A 118 9.01 -11.57 -3.67
CA HIS A 118 10.04 -12.44 -3.11
C HIS A 118 9.56 -13.17 -1.86
N SER A 119 10.16 -14.34 -1.58
CA SER A 119 9.91 -15.06 -0.35
C SER A 119 10.48 -14.31 0.86
N GLU A 120 9.88 -14.51 2.03
CA GLU A 120 10.37 -13.92 3.28
C GLU A 120 11.81 -14.35 3.59
N CYS A 121 12.16 -15.61 3.29
CA CYS A 121 13.53 -16.11 3.46
C CYS A 121 14.55 -15.35 2.60
N TYR A 122 14.18 -15.04 1.36
CA TYR A 122 15.04 -14.28 0.46
C TYR A 122 15.20 -12.83 0.92
N ILE A 123 14.11 -12.18 1.32
CA ILE A 123 14.18 -10.83 1.89
C ILE A 123 15.02 -10.81 3.17
N ALA A 124 14.89 -11.84 4.01
CA ALA A 124 15.66 -12.00 5.24
C ALA A 124 17.17 -12.10 4.96
N SER A 125 17.57 -12.91 3.97
CA SER A 125 18.99 -13.00 3.58
C SER A 125 19.53 -11.69 3.03
N GLU A 126 18.77 -11.02 2.16
CA GLU A 126 19.21 -9.76 1.53
C GLU A 126 19.23 -8.57 2.51
N SER A 127 18.35 -8.58 3.52
CA SER A 127 18.23 -7.51 4.51
C SER A 127 18.98 -7.79 5.81
N ASN A 128 19.67 -8.93 5.93
CA ASN A 128 20.32 -9.40 7.15
C ASN A 128 19.37 -9.43 8.38
N LEU A 129 18.14 -9.87 8.14
CA LEU A 129 17.09 -10.03 9.14
C LEU A 129 16.78 -11.51 9.35
N SER A 130 16.08 -11.86 10.43
CA SER A 130 15.49 -13.19 10.55
C SER A 130 14.20 -13.28 9.72
N GLN A 131 13.83 -14.47 9.25
CA GLN A 131 12.55 -14.65 8.55
C GLN A 131 11.34 -14.21 9.40
N PRO A 132 11.25 -14.54 10.71
CA PRO A 132 10.17 -14.02 11.55
C PRO A 132 10.15 -12.49 11.65
N ALA A 133 11.32 -11.86 11.70
CA ALA A 133 11.44 -10.40 11.71
C ALA A 133 10.90 -9.79 10.40
N VAL A 134 11.18 -10.40 9.25
CA VAL A 134 10.62 -9.98 7.95
C VAL A 134 9.10 -10.14 7.92
N ASN A 135 8.54 -11.28 8.33
CA ASN A 135 7.08 -11.47 8.36
C ASN A 135 6.40 -10.41 9.24
N TYR A 136 6.98 -10.12 10.41
CA TYR A 136 6.47 -9.09 11.31
C TYR A 136 6.55 -7.69 10.70
N LEU A 137 7.69 -7.36 10.06
CA LEU A 137 7.91 -6.10 9.35
C LEU A 137 6.88 -5.92 8.23
N LEU A 138 6.76 -6.90 7.32
CA LEU A 138 5.84 -6.82 6.18
C LEU A 138 4.39 -6.65 6.62
N SER A 139 3.98 -7.38 7.66
CA SER A 139 2.61 -7.26 8.21
C SER A 139 2.38 -5.89 8.83
N THR A 140 3.33 -5.40 9.63
CA THR A 140 3.24 -4.07 10.27
C THR A 140 3.18 -2.96 9.24
N VAL A 141 4.07 -2.98 8.25
CA VAL A 141 4.13 -1.91 7.24
C VAL A 141 2.88 -1.96 6.36
N ALA A 142 2.35 -3.14 6.03
CA ALA A 142 1.08 -3.26 5.33
C ALA A 142 -0.08 -2.64 6.13
N ASP A 143 -0.13 -2.85 7.45
CA ASP A 143 -1.13 -2.22 8.32
C ASP A 143 -0.98 -0.69 8.36
N ILE A 144 0.25 -0.20 8.48
CA ILE A 144 0.54 1.24 8.43
C ILE A 144 0.04 1.80 7.10
N LEU A 145 0.53 1.28 5.96
CA LEU A 145 0.15 1.74 4.61
C LEU A 145 -1.36 1.69 4.40
N HIS A 146 -2.04 0.67 4.90
CA HIS A 146 -3.49 0.57 4.83
C HIS A 146 -4.19 1.67 5.63
N SER A 147 -3.66 2.05 6.80
CA SER A 147 -4.25 3.08 7.64
C SER A 147 -4.00 4.52 7.18
N CYS A 148 -2.85 4.80 6.55
CA CYS A 148 -2.45 6.15 6.10
C CYS A 148 -2.59 6.33 4.58
N VAL A 149 -1.97 5.47 3.77
CA VAL A 149 -1.89 5.67 2.31
C VAL A 149 -3.18 5.33 1.60
N TYR A 150 -3.84 4.23 1.97
CA TYR A 150 -5.07 3.82 1.29
C TYR A 150 -6.18 4.87 1.32
N PRO A 151 -6.60 5.42 2.49
CA PRO A 151 -7.67 6.43 2.51
C PRO A 151 -7.26 7.76 1.86
N GLU A 152 -5.97 8.08 1.84
CA GLU A 152 -5.46 9.31 1.20
C GLU A 152 -5.48 9.21 -0.32
N LEU A 153 -5.09 8.06 -0.88
CA LEU A 153 -5.00 7.87 -2.32
C LEU A 153 -6.26 7.25 -2.93
N VAL A 154 -7.14 6.65 -2.14
CA VAL A 154 -8.39 6.02 -2.61
C VAL A 154 -9.54 6.54 -1.77
N SER A 155 -10.23 7.54 -2.31
CA SER A 155 -11.43 8.09 -1.70
C SER A 155 -12.44 8.51 -2.77
N ILE A 156 -13.71 8.46 -2.39
CA ILE A 156 -14.79 9.04 -3.20
C ILE A 156 -14.77 10.56 -2.93
N PRO A 157 -14.67 11.43 -3.95
CA PRO A 157 -14.59 12.87 -3.73
C PRO A 157 -15.79 13.41 -2.92
N ALA A 158 -15.52 14.16 -1.85
CA ALA A 158 -16.54 14.71 -0.95
C ALA A 158 -17.55 15.67 -1.63
N ASN A 159 -17.18 16.20 -2.81
CA ASN A 159 -18.01 17.12 -3.60
C ASN A 159 -19.14 16.40 -4.35
N VAL A 160 -19.21 15.07 -4.25
CA VAL A 160 -20.35 14.29 -4.71
C VAL A 160 -21.50 14.54 -3.73
N SER A 161 -22.31 15.56 -4.01
CA SER A 161 -23.62 15.67 -3.38
C SER A 161 -24.35 14.36 -3.60
N ILE A 162 -24.65 13.60 -2.54
CA ILE A 162 -25.44 12.37 -2.62
C ILE A 162 -26.93 12.74 -2.83
N SER A 163 -27.25 13.58 -3.81
CA SER A 163 -28.63 13.78 -4.28
C SER A 163 -28.99 12.67 -5.28
N ARG A 164 -29.13 11.50 -4.70
CA ARG A 164 -29.50 10.21 -5.30
C ARG A 164 -30.47 10.33 -6.46
N THR A 165 -30.09 9.93 -7.68
CA THR A 165 -31.04 9.72 -8.78
C THR A 165 -30.94 8.28 -9.31
N PRO A 166 -32.03 7.73 -9.89
CA PRO A 166 -32.03 6.37 -10.46
C PRO A 166 -31.02 6.14 -11.59
N HIS A 167 -30.44 7.23 -12.12
CA HIS A 167 -29.46 7.26 -13.21
C HIS A 167 -28.22 8.12 -12.87
N GLY A 168 -27.97 8.42 -11.57
CA GLY A 168 -26.84 9.21 -11.07
C GLY A 168 -27.05 10.73 -10.98
N LEU A 169 -26.24 11.43 -10.19
CA LEU A 169 -26.20 12.90 -10.19
C LEU A 169 -25.49 13.46 -11.42
N GLN A 170 -25.98 14.61 -11.88
CA GLN A 170 -25.34 15.61 -12.76
C GLN A 170 -24.04 15.16 -13.45
N GLN A 171 -24.10 15.01 -14.78
CA GLN A 171 -23.10 15.20 -15.84
C GLN A 171 -21.59 14.83 -15.66
N TYR A 172 -21.09 14.45 -14.48
CA TYR A 172 -19.64 14.33 -14.19
C TYR A 172 -19.22 13.14 -13.31
N HIS A 173 -20.14 12.30 -12.79
CA HIS A 173 -19.73 11.22 -11.86
C HIS A 173 -20.37 9.87 -12.18
N LYS A 174 -20.00 9.27 -13.32
CA LYS A 174 -20.28 7.84 -13.57
C LYS A 174 -19.02 7.05 -13.23
N LEU A 175 -19.19 6.00 -12.42
CA LEU A 175 -18.11 5.09 -12.06
C LEU A 175 -18.11 3.90 -13.00
N ILE A 176 -16.92 3.45 -13.35
CA ILE A 176 -16.72 2.18 -14.05
C ILE A 176 -16.36 1.16 -12.98
N VAL A 177 -17.20 0.14 -12.84
CA VAL A 177 -17.02 -0.91 -11.84
C VAL A 177 -16.71 -2.23 -12.53
N ASP A 178 -15.66 -2.91 -12.08
CA ASP A 178 -15.27 -4.22 -12.60
C ASP A 178 -14.69 -5.07 -11.47
N SER A 179 -14.97 -6.38 -11.54
CA SER A 179 -14.42 -7.35 -10.60
C SER A 179 -13.18 -8.00 -11.21
N THR A 180 -12.09 -7.99 -10.47
CA THR A 180 -10.87 -8.71 -10.80
C THR A 180 -10.65 -9.86 -9.83
N PHE A 181 -9.62 -10.66 -10.10
CA PHE A 181 -9.32 -11.83 -9.30
C PHE A 181 -7.83 -12.00 -9.07
N ILE A 182 -7.50 -12.57 -7.92
CA ILE A 182 -6.13 -12.90 -7.50
C ILE A 182 -6.09 -14.42 -7.32
N ALA A 183 -5.18 -15.08 -8.02
CA ALA A 183 -5.07 -16.53 -7.94
C ALA A 183 -4.57 -16.94 -6.55
N ILE A 184 -5.12 -18.02 -6.00
CA ILE A 184 -4.67 -18.62 -4.74
C ILE A 184 -4.30 -20.09 -4.94
N PRO A 185 -3.49 -20.70 -4.05
CA PRO A 185 -3.26 -22.14 -4.04
C PRO A 185 -4.57 -22.91 -3.93
N GLU A 186 -4.55 -24.18 -4.33
CA GLU A 186 -5.69 -25.07 -4.12
C GLU A 186 -6.01 -25.18 -2.61
N PRO A 187 -7.24 -24.86 -2.19
CA PRO A 187 -7.65 -25.05 -0.81
C PRO A 187 -7.63 -26.52 -0.39
N TYR A 188 -7.36 -26.78 0.90
CA TYR A 188 -7.19 -28.15 1.39
C TYR A 188 -8.50 -28.95 1.37
N ASP A 189 -9.59 -28.38 1.89
CA ASP A 189 -10.87 -29.08 1.98
C ASP A 189 -11.81 -28.80 0.80
N SER A 190 -12.75 -29.73 0.58
CA SER A 190 -13.67 -29.70 -0.56
C SER A 190 -14.64 -28.52 -0.52
N GLU A 191 -15.07 -28.09 0.66
CA GLU A 191 -16.03 -26.98 0.82
C GLU A 191 -15.35 -25.64 0.49
N GLN A 192 -14.11 -25.44 0.93
CA GLN A 192 -13.30 -24.31 0.51
C GLN A 192 -13.03 -24.34 -1.00
N ARG A 193 -12.71 -25.50 -1.59
CA ARG A 193 -12.51 -25.59 -3.05
C ARG A 193 -13.73 -25.12 -3.83
N LYS A 194 -14.95 -25.50 -3.42
CA LYS A 194 -16.20 -25.00 -4.03
C LYS A 194 -16.33 -23.49 -3.83
N ALA A 195 -16.08 -23.00 -2.61
CA ALA A 195 -16.27 -21.59 -2.28
C ALA A 195 -15.29 -20.66 -3.04
N TYR A 196 -14.06 -21.10 -3.28
CA TYR A 196 -13.03 -20.30 -3.95
C TYR A 196 -12.86 -20.59 -5.45
N TYR A 197 -13.64 -21.53 -6.01
CA TYR A 197 -13.50 -21.93 -7.40
C TYR A 197 -13.71 -20.77 -8.37
N HIS A 198 -12.81 -20.65 -9.35
CA HIS A 198 -12.92 -19.76 -10.48
C HIS A 198 -12.16 -20.28 -11.71
N ALA A 199 -12.90 -20.77 -12.70
CA ALA A 199 -12.37 -21.51 -13.85
C ALA A 199 -11.34 -20.78 -14.73
N LYS A 200 -11.31 -19.43 -14.72
CA LYS A 200 -10.46 -18.65 -15.64
C LYS A 200 -9.09 -18.27 -15.05
N ARG A 201 -8.64 -18.91 -13.97
CA ARG A 201 -7.36 -18.61 -13.31
C ARG A 201 -6.43 -19.80 -13.30
N SER A 202 -5.12 -19.53 -13.19
CA SER A 202 -4.05 -20.52 -13.31
C SER A 202 -4.19 -21.70 -12.36
N THR A 203 -4.73 -21.48 -11.17
CA THR A 203 -4.96 -22.52 -10.15
C THR A 203 -6.40 -23.00 -10.10
N ASN A 204 -7.32 -22.44 -10.89
CA ASN A 204 -8.78 -22.57 -10.75
C ASN A 204 -9.38 -22.08 -9.43
N TYR A 205 -8.60 -21.39 -8.58
CA TYR A 205 -9.09 -20.83 -7.32
C TYR A 205 -8.65 -19.39 -7.18
N ALA A 206 -9.53 -18.54 -6.67
CA ALA A 206 -9.23 -17.12 -6.57
C ALA A 206 -9.95 -16.39 -5.43
N LEU A 207 -9.33 -15.29 -5.01
CA LEU A 207 -10.03 -14.19 -4.35
C LEU A 207 -10.59 -13.27 -5.43
N LYS A 208 -11.80 -12.79 -5.24
CA LYS A 208 -12.47 -11.81 -6.09
C LYS A 208 -12.45 -10.45 -5.42
N VAL A 209 -12.19 -9.38 -6.16
CA VAL A 209 -12.16 -8.00 -5.63
C VAL A 209 -12.82 -7.09 -6.65
N GLN A 210 -13.70 -6.20 -6.19
CA GLN A 210 -14.29 -5.17 -7.02
C GLN A 210 -13.49 -3.87 -6.91
N ILE A 211 -13.25 -3.26 -8.06
CA ILE A 211 -12.65 -1.92 -8.16
C ILE A 211 -13.62 -1.00 -8.86
N ALA A 212 -13.71 0.24 -8.40
CA ALA A 212 -14.34 1.32 -9.12
C ALA A 212 -13.32 2.40 -9.48
N CYS A 213 -13.40 2.90 -10.70
CA CYS A 213 -12.64 4.06 -11.14
C CYS A 213 -13.54 5.12 -11.75
N ASP A 214 -13.09 6.37 -11.71
CA ASP A 214 -13.70 7.46 -12.45
C ASP A 214 -13.28 7.45 -13.93
N PHE A 215 -13.79 8.41 -14.71
CA PHE A 215 -13.38 8.58 -16.12
C PHE A 215 -12.01 9.23 -16.30
N HIS A 216 -11.38 9.72 -15.23
CA HIS A 216 -9.98 10.13 -15.23
C HIS A 216 -9.03 8.93 -14.98
N HIS A 217 -9.60 7.72 -14.88
CA HIS A 217 -8.89 6.47 -14.61
C HIS A 217 -8.22 6.43 -13.24
N GLN A 218 -8.74 7.20 -12.29
CA GLN A 218 -8.34 7.15 -10.89
C GLN A 218 -9.19 6.13 -10.15
N ILE A 219 -8.55 5.32 -9.31
CA ILE A 219 -9.23 4.35 -8.45
C ILE A 219 -9.86 5.12 -7.29
N VAL A 220 -11.18 5.04 -7.16
CA VAL A 220 -11.93 5.76 -6.12
C VAL A 220 -12.51 4.84 -5.05
N HIS A 221 -12.59 3.54 -5.35
CA HIS A 221 -13.07 2.53 -4.39
C HIS A 221 -12.48 1.14 -4.69
N VAL A 222 -12.15 0.41 -3.63
CA VAL A 222 -11.73 -0.99 -3.66
C VAL A 222 -12.47 -1.75 -2.57
N SER A 223 -13.24 -2.76 -2.95
CA SER A 223 -14.00 -3.58 -2.00
C SER A 223 -13.09 -4.43 -1.12
N GLU A 224 -13.65 -5.06 -0.10
CA GLU A 224 -13.02 -6.22 0.52
C GLU A 224 -12.80 -7.34 -0.51
N CYS A 225 -11.96 -8.31 -0.16
CA CYS A 225 -11.90 -9.55 -0.93
C CYS A 225 -13.22 -10.31 -0.81
N PHE A 226 -13.50 -11.17 -1.78
CA PHE A 226 -14.63 -12.10 -1.81
C PHE A 226 -14.12 -13.48 -2.23
N ARG A 227 -14.86 -14.53 -1.89
CA ARG A 227 -14.54 -15.87 -2.38
C ARG A 227 -14.79 -15.93 -3.90
N GLY A 228 -13.99 -16.71 -4.63
CA GLY A 228 -14.03 -16.75 -6.10
C GLY A 228 -15.41 -17.07 -6.71
N SER A 229 -16.22 -17.89 -6.02
CA SER A 229 -17.56 -18.27 -6.47
C SER A 229 -18.63 -17.18 -6.32
N VAL A 230 -18.39 -16.15 -5.51
CA VAL A 230 -19.36 -15.06 -5.28
C VAL A 230 -19.61 -14.31 -6.58
N HIS A 231 -20.86 -14.14 -6.99
CA HIS A 231 -21.19 -13.45 -8.24
C HIS A 231 -20.93 -11.93 -8.16
N ASP A 232 -20.52 -11.32 -9.28
CA ASP A 232 -20.15 -9.90 -9.35
C ASP A 232 -21.29 -8.98 -8.91
N ILE A 233 -22.55 -9.35 -9.21
CA ILE A 233 -23.73 -8.60 -8.79
C ILE A 233 -23.93 -8.60 -7.28
N THR A 234 -23.53 -9.67 -6.59
CA THR A 234 -23.60 -9.74 -5.12
C THR A 234 -22.61 -8.75 -4.52
N ILE A 235 -21.37 -8.73 -5.01
CA ILE A 235 -20.33 -7.80 -4.54
C ILE A 235 -20.74 -6.36 -4.81
N LEU A 236 -21.29 -6.08 -5.98
CA LEU A 236 -21.75 -4.75 -6.35
C LEU A 236 -22.94 -4.26 -5.51
N ARG A 237 -23.77 -5.17 -4.98
CA ARG A 237 -24.82 -4.82 -4.02
C ARG A 237 -24.25 -4.53 -2.64
N GLU A 238 -23.27 -5.32 -2.21
CA GLU A 238 -22.62 -5.16 -0.91
C GLU A 238 -21.68 -3.95 -0.84
N SER A 239 -21.17 -3.46 -1.98
CA SER A 239 -20.27 -2.31 -2.03
C SER A 239 -20.96 -0.94 -1.91
N GLU A 240 -22.29 -0.91 -1.84
CA GLU A 240 -23.11 0.32 -1.79
C GLU A 240 -22.90 1.28 -2.99
N LEU A 241 -22.16 0.85 -4.02
CA LEU A 241 -21.91 1.66 -5.22
C LEU A 241 -23.10 1.69 -6.19
N LEU A 242 -24.07 0.78 -6.03
CA LEU A 242 -25.31 0.77 -6.80
C LEU A 242 -26.49 1.23 -5.95
N GLU A 243 -27.13 2.31 -6.41
CA GLU A 243 -28.54 2.57 -6.10
C GLU A 243 -29.39 2.07 -7.26
N HIS A 244 -29.74 0.78 -7.23
CA HIS A 244 -30.79 0.27 -8.11
C HIS A 244 -32.08 0.05 -7.35
N PRO A 245 -33.20 0.67 -7.78
CA PRO A 245 -34.53 0.21 -7.40
C PRO A 245 -34.65 -1.26 -7.82
N HIS A 246 -34.73 -2.17 -6.86
CA HIS A 246 -34.89 -3.58 -7.15
C HIS A 246 -36.16 -3.83 -7.95
N GLY A 247 -36.08 -4.69 -8.98
CA GLY A 247 -37.24 -5.18 -9.71
C GLY A 247 -37.77 -4.28 -10.84
N ARG A 248 -37.08 -3.18 -11.20
CA ARG A 248 -37.39 -2.46 -12.45
C ARG A 248 -36.76 -3.15 -13.65
N GLU A 249 -37.49 -3.27 -14.75
CA GLU A 249 -36.89 -3.66 -16.03
C GLU A 249 -35.87 -2.60 -16.47
N LEU A 250 -34.76 -3.05 -17.07
CA LEU A 250 -33.78 -2.15 -17.68
C LEU A 250 -34.47 -1.41 -18.83
N THR A 251 -34.44 -0.08 -18.78
CA THR A 251 -34.93 0.73 -19.90
C THR A 251 -34.01 0.54 -21.11
N ASP A 252 -34.50 0.87 -22.30
CA ASP A 252 -33.64 0.83 -23.49
C ASP A 252 -32.51 1.87 -23.41
N GLU A 253 -32.68 2.94 -22.62
CA GLU A 253 -31.64 3.89 -22.27
C GLU A 253 -30.56 3.24 -21.38
N ASP A 254 -30.94 2.45 -20.37
CA ASP A 254 -30.00 1.68 -19.55
C ASP A 254 -29.20 0.68 -20.40
N LYS A 255 -29.88 -0.02 -21.31
CA LYS A 255 -29.24 -0.97 -22.23
C LYS A 255 -28.28 -0.26 -23.20
N ASN A 256 -28.71 0.84 -23.81
CA ASN A 256 -27.86 1.63 -24.71
C ASN A 256 -26.67 2.25 -23.98
N PHE A 257 -26.86 2.68 -22.74
CA PHE A 257 -25.79 3.16 -21.88
C PHE A 257 -24.80 2.05 -21.51
N ASN A 258 -25.28 0.87 -21.11
CA ASN A 258 -24.44 -0.30 -20.86
C ASN A 258 -23.67 -0.74 -22.12
N HIS A 259 -24.28 -0.67 -23.30
CA HIS A 259 -23.61 -0.89 -24.57
C HIS A 259 -22.53 0.17 -24.85
N GLY A 260 -22.80 1.44 -24.55
CA GLY A 260 -21.84 2.55 -24.65
C GLY A 260 -20.65 2.44 -23.68
N ILE A 261 -20.86 1.83 -22.52
CA ILE A 261 -19.81 1.57 -21.50
C ILE A 261 -18.75 0.58 -21.98
N ASN A 262 -18.96 -0.20 -23.03
CA ASN A 262 -17.94 -1.12 -23.53
C ASN A 262 -16.63 -0.41 -23.92
N SER A 263 -16.68 0.85 -24.38
CA SER A 263 -15.47 1.66 -24.62
C SER A 263 -14.80 2.10 -23.31
N ALA A 264 -15.59 2.33 -22.26
CA ALA A 264 -15.14 2.68 -20.91
C ALA A 264 -14.56 1.47 -20.15
N ARG A 265 -15.01 0.23 -20.41
CA ARG A 265 -14.38 -0.98 -19.83
C ARG A 265 -12.90 -1.11 -20.19
N ALA A 266 -12.50 -0.62 -21.35
CA ALA A 266 -11.10 -0.61 -21.74
C ALA A 266 -10.23 0.19 -20.75
N ALA A 267 -10.79 1.19 -20.05
CA ALA A 267 -10.09 1.95 -19.03
C ALA A 267 -9.74 1.11 -17.80
N ILE A 268 -10.74 0.44 -17.22
CA ILE A 268 -10.53 -0.39 -16.03
C ILE A 268 -9.69 -1.62 -16.36
N GLU A 269 -9.77 -2.14 -17.58
CA GLU A 269 -8.85 -3.16 -18.08
C GLU A 269 -7.41 -2.64 -18.12
N ASN A 270 -7.18 -1.42 -18.59
CA ASN A 270 -5.84 -0.81 -18.56
C ASN A 270 -5.32 -0.60 -17.14
N ILE A 271 -6.18 -0.16 -16.21
CA ILE A 271 -5.83 -0.06 -14.79
C ILE A 271 -5.42 -1.45 -14.28
N ASN A 272 -6.25 -2.47 -14.52
CA ASN A 272 -5.95 -3.87 -14.15
C ASN A 272 -4.65 -4.39 -14.78
N GLN A 273 -4.28 -3.93 -15.98
CA GLN A 273 -2.99 -4.25 -16.59
C GLN A 273 -1.82 -3.60 -15.85
N ARG A 274 -1.93 -2.34 -15.41
CA ARG A 274 -0.87 -1.70 -14.61
C ARG A 274 -0.62 -2.41 -13.28
N LEU A 275 -1.66 -2.99 -12.70
CA LEU A 275 -1.53 -3.79 -11.47
C LEU A 275 -0.76 -5.09 -11.65
N LYS A 276 -0.54 -5.54 -12.88
CA LYS A 276 0.35 -6.66 -13.14
C LYS A 276 1.82 -6.37 -12.82
N ALA A 277 2.19 -5.09 -12.68
CA ALA A 277 3.51 -4.70 -12.19
C ALA A 277 3.79 -5.16 -10.75
N TYR A 278 2.75 -5.49 -9.99
CA TYR A 278 2.86 -6.04 -8.63
C TYR A 278 2.66 -7.55 -8.65
N ALA A 279 3.77 -8.28 -8.55
CA ALA A 279 3.80 -9.74 -8.60
C ALA A 279 2.95 -10.40 -7.50
N ILE A 280 2.72 -9.70 -6.37
CA ILE A 280 1.86 -10.20 -5.29
C ILE A 280 0.41 -10.39 -5.71
N LEU A 281 -0.07 -9.58 -6.67
CA LEU A 281 -1.45 -9.67 -7.20
C LEU A 281 -1.52 -10.41 -8.53
N SER A 282 -0.46 -10.36 -9.35
CA SER A 282 -0.44 -11.03 -10.66
C SER A 282 -0.03 -12.50 -10.60
N GLY A 283 0.72 -12.88 -9.57
CA GLY A 283 1.08 -14.27 -9.27
C GLY A 283 0.01 -15.01 -8.48
N VAL A 284 0.40 -16.16 -7.92
CA VAL A 284 -0.41 -16.91 -6.95
C VAL A 284 -0.14 -16.38 -5.55
N TYR A 285 -1.14 -15.79 -4.92
CA TYR A 285 -1.05 -15.26 -3.57
C TYR A 285 -0.84 -16.38 -2.55
N ARG A 286 0.31 -16.40 -1.90
CA ARG A 286 0.81 -17.42 -0.96
C ARG A 286 0.36 -17.21 0.49
N GLY A 287 -0.47 -16.20 0.76
CA GLY A 287 -1.03 -16.01 2.11
C GLY A 287 -2.05 -17.10 2.45
N THR A 288 -2.33 -17.26 3.75
CA THR A 288 -3.36 -18.19 4.20
C THR A 288 -4.75 -17.67 3.82
N ILE A 289 -5.60 -18.58 3.35
CA ILE A 289 -7.01 -18.28 3.01
C ILE A 289 -7.85 -17.87 4.22
N ASP A 290 -7.39 -18.26 5.42
CA ASP A 290 -8.04 -17.89 6.69
C ASP A 290 -7.74 -16.45 7.10
N ASP A 291 -6.70 -15.82 6.55
CA ASP A 291 -6.34 -14.42 6.82
C ASP A 291 -6.82 -13.50 5.69
N PHE A 292 -8.12 -13.56 5.47
CA PHE A 292 -8.82 -12.82 4.44
C PHE A 292 -8.74 -11.30 4.63
N HIS A 293 -8.64 -10.87 5.88
CA HIS A 293 -8.48 -9.47 6.23
C HIS A 293 -7.11 -8.94 5.81
N LYS A 294 -6.02 -9.71 6.03
CA LYS A 294 -4.69 -9.33 5.54
C LYS A 294 -4.62 -9.30 4.01
N ALA A 295 -5.25 -10.25 3.33
CA ALA A 295 -5.36 -10.22 1.86
C ALA A 295 -6.06 -8.94 1.38
N THR A 296 -7.18 -8.57 2.01
CA THR A 296 -7.91 -7.34 1.71
C THR A 296 -7.04 -6.09 1.87
N LYS A 297 -6.32 -5.96 2.99
CA LYS A 297 -5.40 -4.85 3.23
C LYS A 297 -4.32 -4.76 2.16
N ILE A 298 -3.68 -5.87 1.82
CA ILE A 298 -2.64 -5.93 0.80
C ILE A 298 -3.19 -5.47 -0.55
N VAL A 299 -4.37 -5.94 -0.94
CA VAL A 299 -4.99 -5.54 -2.21
C VAL A 299 -5.30 -4.04 -2.23
N GLN A 300 -5.89 -3.53 -1.17
CA GLN A 300 -6.22 -2.10 -1.02
C GLN A 300 -4.95 -1.23 -1.07
N VAL A 301 -3.90 -1.61 -0.35
CA VAL A 301 -2.59 -0.94 -0.39
C VAL A 301 -2.01 -0.94 -1.80
N VAL A 302 -1.92 -2.11 -2.46
CA VAL A 302 -1.35 -2.19 -3.82
C VAL A 302 -2.17 -1.38 -4.83
N ARG A 303 -3.49 -1.28 -4.65
CA ARG A 303 -4.36 -0.45 -5.48
C ARG A 303 -4.12 1.04 -5.23
N ALA A 304 -3.93 1.46 -3.98
CA ALA A 304 -3.54 2.83 -3.65
C ALA A 304 -2.18 3.20 -4.25
N LEU A 305 -1.18 2.32 -4.13
CA LEU A 305 0.14 2.49 -4.75
C LEU A 305 0.04 2.59 -6.28
N CYS A 306 -0.78 1.74 -6.91
CA CYS A 306 -1.06 1.88 -8.33
C CYS A 306 -1.75 3.21 -8.66
N ASN A 307 -2.62 3.71 -7.78
CA ASN A 307 -3.31 4.98 -7.97
C ASN A 307 -2.35 6.17 -7.92
N LEU A 308 -1.34 6.14 -7.04
CA LEU A 308 -0.26 7.14 -7.04
C LEU A 308 0.41 7.24 -8.42
N ASN A 309 0.70 6.08 -9.02
CA ASN A 309 1.29 6.03 -10.37
C ASN A 309 0.31 6.51 -11.46
N LEU A 310 -1.00 6.30 -11.28
CA LEU A 310 -2.04 6.79 -12.20
C LEU A 310 -2.21 8.31 -12.10
N ILE A 311 -2.13 8.88 -10.90
CA ILE A 311 -2.22 10.32 -10.67
C ILE A 311 -1.03 11.04 -11.32
N LYS A 312 0.21 10.54 -11.11
CA LYS A 312 1.41 11.14 -11.71
C LYS A 312 1.58 10.85 -13.20
N HIS A 313 1.12 9.68 -13.64
CA HIS A 313 1.19 9.27 -15.04
C HIS A 313 -0.18 8.78 -15.54
N PRO A 314 -1.13 9.69 -15.81
CA PRO A 314 -2.46 9.32 -16.27
C PRO A 314 -2.42 8.43 -17.49
N ILE A 315 -3.37 7.50 -17.59
CA ILE A 315 -3.55 6.71 -18.81
C ILE A 315 -4.05 7.68 -19.89
N HIS A 316 -3.15 8.11 -20.78
CA HIS A 316 -3.54 8.81 -21.99
C HIS A 316 -4.46 7.90 -22.81
N ARG A 317 -5.72 8.28 -23.00
CA ARG A 317 -6.53 7.71 -24.08
C ARG A 317 -7.31 8.78 -24.82
N TYR A 318 -7.13 8.70 -26.14
CA TYR A 318 -7.88 9.28 -27.25
C TYR A 318 -8.84 10.41 -26.88
N THR A 319 -8.35 11.63 -27.02
CA THR A 319 -9.18 12.68 -27.65
C THR A 319 -9.68 12.12 -28.97
N LYS A 320 -10.90 11.59 -28.99
CA LYS A 320 -11.70 11.48 -30.19
C LYS A 320 -12.97 12.29 -29.98
#